data_AF-A0A2E7QG31-F1
#
_entry.id   AF-A0A2E7QG31-F1
#
_cell.length_a   1.000
_cell.length_b   1.000
_cell.length_c   1.000
_cell.angle_alpha   90.00
_cell.angle_beta   90.00
_cell.angle_gamma   90.00
#
_symmetry.space_group_name_H-M   'P 1'
#
loop_
_entity.id
_entity.type
_entity.pdbx_description
1 polymer ?
#
loop_
_entity_poly.entity_id
_entity_poly.type
_entity_poly.pdbx_seq_one_letter_code
_entity_poly.pdbx_strand_id
1 'polypeptide(L)'
;MGKSVDELKDIVKEFKAHAMTLSSAAGAGHVGGAMSSAEWIIAGWFDKMNTDLDSDDRDRFFVGQGHITPGISALLSMKGYYTREETASYRRYASPFQAHPDVNLKGWDMCSGSLGQALGVAVGCALAAKLRGKKYRVVTLNSDGESMEGSMWEAIMFAGSHGLDNLTSFFDFNRIQNYSRIEDTNELEPLADKLRAFNWEVIEIDGNDMSQVLDAYDKGLTPGRGKPFAVIGHTKIGKGVSFMNDVVAYHSKAPGRDQLAGAFEELGVEFPHEEMLKQHDDYTARVAQELNDKQPQFSKDYSWNSGDDMKPEMVWSGIG
;
A
#
# COMPACT_ATOMS: atom_id res chain seq x y z
N MET A 1 12.31 -24.20 -2.74
CA MET A 1 11.00 -24.47 -3.36
C MET A 1 10.13 -23.27 -3.03
N GLY A 2 9.40 -22.74 -4.02
CA GLY A 2 8.45 -21.64 -3.79
C GLY A 2 7.34 -22.06 -2.84
N LYS A 3 6.61 -21.08 -2.31
CA LYS A 3 5.45 -21.35 -1.45
C LYS A 3 4.31 -21.89 -2.29
N SER A 4 3.51 -22.80 -1.73
CA SER A 4 2.27 -23.24 -2.36
C SER A 4 1.25 -22.11 -2.43
N VAL A 5 0.28 -22.23 -3.33
CA VAL A 5 -0.84 -21.29 -3.47
C VAL A 5 -1.60 -21.14 -2.14
N ASP A 6 -1.80 -22.23 -1.41
CA ASP A 6 -2.53 -22.21 -0.14
C ASP A 6 -1.73 -21.51 0.97
N GLU A 7 -0.42 -21.75 1.07
CA GLU A 7 0.44 -21.01 1.99
C GLU A 7 0.43 -19.50 1.71
N LEU A 8 0.44 -19.10 0.42
CA LEU A 8 0.36 -17.69 0.06
C LEU A 8 -1.01 -17.08 0.37
N LYS A 9 -2.09 -17.84 0.22
CA LYS A 9 -3.45 -17.40 0.61
C LYS A 9 -3.54 -17.18 2.12
N ASP A 10 -2.90 -18.03 2.93
CA ASP A 10 -2.88 -17.83 4.38
C ASP A 10 -2.08 -16.59 4.78
N ILE A 11 -0.93 -16.35 4.12
CA ILE A 11 -0.16 -15.11 4.29
C ILE A 11 -1.00 -13.89 3.88
N VAL A 12 -1.79 -13.97 2.80
CA VAL A 12 -2.71 -12.90 2.39
C VAL A 12 -3.76 -12.59 3.47
N LYS A 13 -4.33 -13.61 4.12
CA LYS A 13 -5.29 -13.39 5.21
C LYS A 13 -4.64 -12.67 6.40
N GLU A 14 -3.44 -13.10 6.80
CA GLU A 14 -2.68 -12.44 7.87
C GLU A 14 -2.35 -10.99 7.52
N PHE A 15 -1.92 -10.73 6.28
CA PHE A 15 -1.66 -9.38 5.77
C PHE A 15 -2.90 -8.49 5.87
N LYS A 16 -4.06 -8.99 5.43
CA LYS A 16 -5.33 -8.25 5.51
C LYS A 16 -5.72 -7.96 6.96
N ALA A 17 -5.58 -8.94 7.86
CA ALA A 17 -5.87 -8.78 9.28
C ALA A 17 -4.95 -7.74 9.96
N HIS A 18 -3.66 -7.77 9.65
CA HIS A 18 -2.69 -6.81 10.17
C HIS A 18 -3.00 -5.39 9.67
N ALA A 19 -3.21 -5.20 8.36
CA ALA A 19 -3.53 -3.90 7.79
C ALA A 19 -4.84 -3.30 8.33
N MET A 20 -5.87 -4.13 8.55
CA MET A 20 -7.12 -3.72 9.21
C MET A 20 -6.89 -3.29 10.65
N THR A 21 -6.10 -4.07 11.41
CA THR A 21 -5.77 -3.74 12.80
C THR A 21 -5.08 -2.38 12.89
N LEU A 22 -4.07 -2.13 12.04
CA LEU A 22 -3.35 -0.85 12.02
C LEU A 22 -4.27 0.34 11.71
N SER A 23 -5.14 0.19 10.70
CA SER A 23 -6.08 1.25 10.30
C SER A 23 -7.12 1.51 11.38
N SER A 24 -7.64 0.45 12.01
CA SER A 24 -8.61 0.54 13.10
C SER A 24 -8.00 1.18 14.36
N ALA A 25 -6.77 0.80 14.71
CA ALA A 25 -6.04 1.38 15.83
C ALA A 25 -5.90 2.89 15.67
N ALA A 26 -5.47 3.33 14.48
CA ALA A 26 -5.30 4.73 14.12
C ALA A 26 -6.62 5.50 13.94
N GLY A 27 -7.75 4.81 13.75
CA GLY A 27 -9.04 5.41 13.39
C GLY A 27 -9.03 6.05 11.99
N ALA A 28 -8.04 5.74 11.15
CA ALA A 28 -7.87 6.29 9.82
C ALA A 28 -6.94 5.40 8.98
N GLY A 29 -7.05 5.47 7.66
CA GLY A 29 -6.16 4.75 6.73
C GLY A 29 -6.93 4.14 5.56
N HIS A 30 -6.20 3.72 4.53
CA HIS A 30 -6.78 3.22 3.29
C HIS A 30 -6.60 1.69 3.22
N VAL A 31 -7.28 0.98 4.10
CA VAL A 31 -7.16 -0.48 4.18
C VAL A 31 -7.86 -1.18 3.01
N GLY A 32 -8.93 -0.60 2.46
CA GLY A 32 -9.65 -1.19 1.34
C GLY A 32 -8.74 -1.47 0.13
N GLY A 33 -7.93 -0.48 -0.25
CA GLY A 33 -6.95 -0.60 -1.35
C GLY A 33 -5.78 -1.53 -1.00
N ALA A 34 -5.36 -1.58 0.27
CA ALA A 34 -4.38 -2.57 0.71
C ALA A 34 -4.92 -4.00 0.51
N MET A 35 -6.21 -4.22 0.81
CA MET A 35 -6.86 -5.53 0.67
C MET A 35 -7.06 -5.95 -0.79
N SER A 36 -7.42 -5.04 -1.71
CA SER A 36 -7.56 -5.37 -3.14
C SER A 36 -6.22 -5.74 -3.77
N SER A 37 -5.13 -5.17 -3.26
CA SER A 37 -3.76 -5.40 -3.73
C SER A 37 -3.02 -6.54 -3.02
N ALA A 38 -3.64 -7.21 -2.06
CA ALA A 38 -2.93 -8.14 -1.17
C ALA A 38 -2.27 -9.30 -1.91
N GLU A 39 -2.97 -9.93 -2.86
CA GLU A 39 -2.45 -11.08 -3.60
C GLU A 39 -1.18 -10.72 -4.40
N TRP A 40 -1.15 -9.53 -5.01
CA TRP A 40 0.00 -9.00 -5.75
C TRP A 40 1.21 -8.76 -4.85
N ILE A 41 1.00 -8.03 -3.75
CA ILE A 41 2.06 -7.70 -2.79
C ILE A 41 2.66 -8.99 -2.21
N ILE A 42 1.82 -9.93 -1.79
CA ILE A 42 2.28 -11.18 -1.17
C ILE A 42 2.98 -12.09 -2.18
N ALA A 43 2.43 -12.28 -3.38
CA ALA A 43 3.07 -13.08 -4.42
C ALA A 43 4.47 -12.53 -4.77
N GLY A 44 4.58 -11.20 -4.93
CA GLY A 44 5.87 -10.55 -5.18
C GLY A 44 6.87 -10.80 -4.04
N TRP A 45 6.52 -10.43 -2.81
CA TRP A 45 7.46 -10.36 -1.71
C TRP A 45 7.79 -11.69 -1.03
N PHE A 46 6.92 -12.70 -1.15
CA PHE A 46 7.10 -14.00 -0.50
C PHE A 46 7.43 -15.14 -1.46
N ASP A 47 7.35 -14.94 -2.78
CA ASP A 47 7.61 -16.00 -3.77
C ASP A 47 8.40 -15.52 -5.00
N LYS A 48 7.94 -14.47 -5.69
CA LYS A 48 8.38 -14.18 -7.07
C LYS A 48 9.59 -13.25 -7.19
N MET A 49 9.80 -12.38 -6.20
CA MET A 49 10.86 -11.38 -6.20
C MET A 49 12.03 -11.78 -5.30
N ASN A 50 13.24 -11.44 -5.73
CA ASN A 50 14.39 -11.37 -4.84
C ASN A 50 14.25 -10.12 -3.97
N THR A 51 13.87 -10.28 -2.71
CA THR A 51 13.71 -9.18 -1.73
C THR A 51 14.86 -9.11 -0.71
N ASP A 52 15.97 -9.78 -0.96
CA ASP A 52 17.13 -9.75 -0.06
C ASP A 52 17.79 -8.37 -0.09
N LEU A 53 17.76 -7.65 1.03
CA LEU A 53 18.29 -6.28 1.14
C LEU A 53 19.79 -6.19 0.93
N ASP A 54 20.51 -7.28 1.17
CA ASP A 54 21.96 -7.37 0.99
C ASP A 54 22.34 -7.75 -0.46
N SER A 55 21.34 -8.06 -1.30
CA SER A 55 21.55 -8.43 -2.69
C SER A 55 21.66 -7.22 -3.62
N ASP A 56 22.79 -7.14 -4.30
CA ASP A 56 23.08 -6.16 -5.37
C ASP A 56 22.12 -6.25 -6.57
N ASP A 57 21.50 -7.42 -6.75
CA ASP A 57 20.49 -7.72 -7.76
C ASP A 57 19.11 -7.98 -7.13
N ARG A 58 18.83 -7.38 -5.95
CA ARG A 58 17.49 -7.34 -5.37
C ARG A 58 16.52 -6.69 -6.35
N ASP A 59 15.35 -7.30 -6.57
CA ASP A 59 14.30 -6.68 -7.36
C ASP A 59 13.76 -5.43 -6.67
N ARG A 60 13.23 -4.49 -7.45
CA ARG A 60 12.64 -3.25 -6.93
C ARG A 60 11.12 -3.31 -7.02
N PHE A 61 10.44 -2.94 -5.94
CA PHE A 61 8.99 -2.90 -5.88
C PHE A 61 8.53 -1.49 -5.52
N PHE A 62 7.73 -0.87 -6.38
CA PHE A 62 7.21 0.48 -6.18
C PHE A 62 5.69 0.45 -6.11
N VAL A 63 5.10 1.18 -5.15
CA VAL A 63 3.65 1.31 -5.00
C VAL A 63 3.24 2.74 -5.26
N GLY A 64 2.48 2.96 -6.33
CA GLY A 64 2.00 4.27 -6.74
C GLY A 64 0.81 4.77 -5.94
N GLN A 65 -0.10 3.87 -5.57
CA GLN A 65 -1.12 4.14 -4.55
C GLN A 65 -0.56 4.16 -3.13
N GLY A 66 0.38 5.08 -2.84
CA GLY A 66 1.09 5.17 -1.56
C GLY A 66 0.21 5.29 -0.32
N HIS A 67 -1.06 5.65 -0.49
CA HIS A 67 -2.05 5.73 0.58
C HIS A 67 -2.39 4.37 1.23
N ILE A 68 -2.08 3.23 0.58
CA ILE A 68 -2.25 1.87 1.13
C ILE A 68 -1.20 1.51 2.20
N THR A 69 -0.63 2.51 2.86
CA THR A 69 0.44 2.36 3.86
C THR A 69 0.15 1.39 5.01
N PRO A 70 -1.11 1.17 5.47
CA PRO A 70 -1.38 0.09 6.43
C PRO A 70 -0.91 -1.29 5.92
N GLY A 71 -1.11 -1.56 4.63
CA GLY A 71 -0.60 -2.77 3.98
C GLY A 71 0.92 -2.78 3.88
N ILE A 72 1.54 -1.65 3.55
CA ILE A 72 3.01 -1.53 3.51
C ILE A 72 3.61 -1.82 4.89
N SER A 73 3.07 -1.23 5.95
CA SER A 73 3.49 -1.50 7.33
C SER A 73 3.34 -2.98 7.70
N ALA A 74 2.20 -3.60 7.36
CA ALA A 74 1.98 -5.02 7.57
C ALA A 74 3.02 -5.89 6.84
N LEU A 75 3.26 -5.62 5.55
CA LEU A 75 4.27 -6.31 4.74
C LEU A 75 5.65 -6.26 5.38
N LEU A 76 6.12 -5.05 5.74
CA LEU A 76 7.46 -4.88 6.30
C LEU A 76 7.60 -5.61 7.64
N SER A 77 6.52 -5.69 8.42
CA SER A 77 6.52 -6.49 9.64
C SER A 77 6.58 -7.99 9.37
N MET A 78 5.76 -8.49 8.44
CA MET A 78 5.74 -9.90 8.07
C MET A 78 7.03 -10.37 7.39
N LYS A 79 7.79 -9.45 6.77
CA LYS A 79 9.14 -9.71 6.25
C LYS A 79 10.23 -9.66 7.32
N GLY A 80 9.87 -9.35 8.57
CA GLY A 80 10.80 -9.32 9.71
C GLY A 80 11.70 -8.08 9.75
N TYR A 81 11.36 -7.02 9.00
CA TYR A 81 12.10 -5.76 9.09
C TYR A 81 11.70 -4.94 10.32
N TYR A 82 10.47 -5.13 10.78
CA TYR A 82 9.90 -4.51 11.96
C TYR A 82 9.04 -5.51 12.74
N THR A 83 8.97 -5.35 14.04
CA THR A 83 8.03 -6.09 14.90
C THR A 83 6.61 -5.56 14.71
N ARG A 84 5.61 -6.38 15.06
CA ARG A 84 4.20 -5.94 15.07
C ARG A 84 4.00 -4.75 16.01
N GLU A 85 4.66 -4.77 17.17
CA GLU A 85 4.65 -3.67 18.15
C GLU A 85 5.16 -2.35 17.54
N GLU A 86 6.28 -2.37 16.81
CA GLU A 86 6.77 -1.15 16.15
C GLU A 86 5.73 -0.60 15.16
N THR A 87 5.11 -1.47 14.36
CA THR A 87 4.08 -1.06 13.40
C THR A 87 2.80 -0.55 14.06
N ALA A 88 2.51 -0.93 15.31
CA ALA A 88 1.32 -0.49 16.03
C ALA A 88 1.28 1.04 16.19
N SER A 89 2.43 1.73 16.10
CA SER A 89 2.51 3.20 16.12
C SER A 89 1.97 3.90 14.85
N TYR A 90 1.46 3.16 13.87
CA TYR A 90 0.94 3.69 12.60
C TYR A 90 0.12 4.97 12.74
N ARG A 91 0.47 5.99 11.93
CA ARG A 91 -0.17 7.32 11.93
C ARG A 91 -0.23 8.02 13.29
N ARG A 92 0.71 7.72 14.20
CA ARG A 92 0.90 8.51 15.43
C ARG A 92 2.07 9.47 15.27
N TYR A 93 2.04 10.54 16.05
CA TYR A 93 3.16 11.48 16.10
C TYR A 93 4.46 10.74 16.47
N ALA A 94 5.58 11.15 15.86
CA ALA A 94 6.90 10.52 16.01
C ALA A 94 7.01 9.04 15.58
N SER A 95 5.97 8.47 14.97
CA SER A 95 6.06 7.13 14.37
C SER A 95 6.85 7.19 13.05
N PRO A 96 7.66 6.19 12.70
CA PRO A 96 8.19 6.07 11.35
C PRO A 96 7.12 5.64 10.33
N PHE A 97 5.99 5.10 10.79
CA PHE A 97 4.90 4.59 9.95
C PHE A 97 3.87 5.68 9.67
N GLN A 98 4.19 6.51 8.69
CA GLN A 98 3.45 7.71 8.30
C GLN A 98 2.16 7.42 7.51
N ALA A 99 1.39 8.48 7.22
CA ALA A 99 0.16 8.38 6.43
C ALA A 99 0.38 7.99 4.96
N HIS A 100 1.61 8.19 4.48
CA HIS A 100 2.19 7.74 3.23
C HIS A 100 3.61 7.23 3.51
N PRO A 101 4.16 6.27 2.76
CA PRO A 101 5.42 5.65 3.12
C PRO A 101 6.62 6.60 2.93
N ASP A 102 7.66 6.39 3.73
CA ASP A 102 8.92 7.14 3.73
C ASP A 102 10.09 6.19 3.40
N VAL A 103 11.07 6.66 2.63
CA VAL A 103 12.32 5.94 2.33
C VAL A 103 13.17 5.63 3.57
N ASN A 104 12.90 6.29 4.69
CA ASN A 104 13.55 5.97 5.96
C ASN A 104 13.13 4.60 6.53
N LEU A 105 12.07 3.99 6.00
CA LEU A 105 11.66 2.63 6.37
C LEU A 105 12.61 1.60 5.76
N LYS A 106 13.16 0.72 6.61
CA LYS A 106 13.99 -0.41 6.21
C LYS A 106 13.21 -1.31 5.26
N GLY A 107 13.82 -1.58 4.11
CA GLY A 107 13.24 -2.41 3.06
C GLY A 107 12.23 -1.70 2.18
N TRP A 108 12.10 -0.37 2.27
CA TRP A 108 11.23 0.42 1.41
C TRP A 108 12.04 1.38 0.53
N ASP A 109 11.68 1.49 -0.75
CA ASP A 109 12.54 2.12 -1.76
C ASP A 109 12.08 3.52 -2.19
N MET A 110 10.90 3.98 -1.78
CA MET A 110 10.32 5.22 -2.31
C MET A 110 9.36 5.92 -1.34
N CYS A 111 9.50 7.24 -1.22
CA CYS A 111 8.42 8.08 -0.72
C CYS A 111 7.32 8.15 -1.78
N SER A 112 6.11 7.71 -1.46
CA SER A 112 4.95 7.82 -2.37
C SER A 112 3.79 8.53 -1.68
N GLY A 113 2.66 8.67 -2.36
CA GLY A 113 1.46 9.36 -1.85
C GLY A 113 0.92 10.43 -2.81
N SER A 114 1.82 11.12 -3.51
CA SER A 114 1.43 11.82 -4.74
C SER A 114 1.23 10.77 -5.83
N LEU A 115 -0.02 10.60 -6.26
CA LEU A 115 -0.36 9.68 -7.35
C LEU A 115 0.43 10.06 -8.62
N GLY A 116 0.76 9.06 -9.42
CA GLY A 116 1.35 9.22 -10.75
C GLY A 116 2.88 9.27 -10.76
N GLN A 117 3.54 9.15 -9.60
CA GLN A 117 5.00 9.26 -9.49
C GLN A 117 5.73 7.92 -9.53
N ALA A 118 5.13 6.84 -8.99
CA ALA A 118 5.87 5.58 -8.79
C ALA A 118 6.29 4.91 -10.09
N LEU A 119 5.42 4.94 -11.11
CA LEU A 119 5.77 4.39 -12.41
C LEU A 119 6.94 5.14 -13.06
N GLY A 120 6.99 6.46 -12.95
CA GLY A 120 8.12 7.26 -13.44
C GLY A 120 9.44 6.90 -12.75
N VAL A 121 9.42 6.76 -11.42
CA VAL A 121 10.58 6.31 -10.63
C VAL A 121 11.03 4.90 -11.09
N ALA A 122 10.09 3.98 -11.23
CA ALA A 122 10.35 2.63 -11.67
C ALA A 122 10.92 2.54 -13.09
N VAL A 123 10.42 3.37 -14.01
CA VAL A 123 10.97 3.52 -15.36
C VAL A 123 12.43 3.97 -15.31
N GLY A 124 12.74 4.96 -14.46
CA GLY A 124 14.12 5.38 -14.20
C GLY A 124 14.99 4.26 -13.66
N CYS A 125 14.49 3.48 -12.69
CA CYS A 125 15.20 2.33 -12.14
C CYS A 125 15.43 1.21 -13.18
N ALA A 126 14.42 0.91 -14.00
CA ALA A 126 14.51 -0.13 -15.03
C ALA A 126 15.53 0.25 -16.10
N LEU A 127 15.53 1.52 -16.54
CA LEU A 127 16.53 2.07 -17.44
C LEU A 127 17.94 2.01 -16.82
N ALA A 128 18.08 2.43 -15.56
CA ALA A 128 19.37 2.40 -14.86
C ALA A 128 19.94 0.98 -14.74
N ALA A 129 19.09 -0.02 -14.51
CA ALA A 129 19.50 -1.42 -14.47
C ALA A 129 20.12 -1.86 -15.80
N LYS A 130 19.43 -1.58 -16.92
CA LYS A 130 19.91 -1.90 -18.28
C LYS A 130 21.22 -1.19 -18.61
N LEU A 131 21.32 0.11 -18.32
CA LEU A 131 22.54 0.90 -18.56
C LEU A 131 23.74 0.39 -17.76
N ARG A 132 23.50 -0.18 -16.57
CA ARG A 132 24.54 -0.70 -15.68
C ARG A 132 24.78 -2.20 -15.83
N GLY A 133 24.08 -2.87 -16.76
CA GLY A 133 24.15 -4.33 -16.93
C GLY A 133 23.70 -5.12 -15.69
N LYS A 134 22.86 -4.54 -14.83
CA LYS A 134 22.27 -5.20 -13.67
C LYS A 134 21.10 -6.10 -14.10
N LYS A 135 20.87 -7.17 -13.35
CA LYS A 135 19.89 -8.21 -13.72
C LYS A 135 18.60 -8.15 -12.93
N TYR A 136 18.52 -7.27 -11.92
CA TYR A 136 17.30 -7.10 -11.15
C TYR A 136 16.14 -6.61 -12.02
N ARG A 137 14.94 -7.02 -11.62
CA ARG A 137 13.67 -6.68 -12.24
C ARG A 137 13.02 -5.56 -11.44
N VAL A 138 12.19 -4.79 -12.12
CA VAL A 138 11.45 -3.69 -11.51
C VAL A 138 9.97 -3.98 -11.64
N VAL A 139 9.27 -3.89 -10.52
CA VAL A 139 7.84 -4.13 -10.40
C VAL A 139 7.18 -2.87 -9.86
N THR A 140 6.05 -2.48 -10.47
CA THR A 140 5.18 -1.42 -9.95
C THR A 140 3.79 -1.94 -9.70
N LEU A 141 3.13 -1.39 -8.68
CA LEU A 141 1.72 -1.59 -8.39
C LEU A 141 1.04 -0.23 -8.37
N ASN A 142 0.15 -0.02 -9.33
CA ASN A 142 -0.54 1.24 -9.58
C ASN A 142 -2.04 1.03 -9.47
N SER A 143 -2.81 2.09 -9.20
CA SER A 143 -4.28 2.00 -9.18
C SER A 143 -4.92 2.55 -10.45
N ASP A 144 -6.20 2.26 -10.63
CA ASP A 144 -7.04 2.90 -11.65
C ASP A 144 -7.11 4.43 -11.50
N GLY A 145 -7.26 4.96 -10.28
CA GLY A 145 -7.24 6.40 -10.04
C GLY A 145 -5.90 7.05 -10.27
N GLU A 146 -4.81 6.36 -9.95
CA GLU A 146 -3.47 6.81 -10.31
C GLU A 146 -3.28 6.90 -11.83
N SER A 147 -3.86 5.95 -12.57
CA SER A 147 -3.72 5.86 -14.03
C SER A 147 -4.36 7.02 -14.79
N MET A 148 -5.08 7.90 -14.10
CA MET A 148 -5.64 9.14 -14.66
C MET A 148 -4.63 10.30 -14.66
N GLU A 149 -3.53 10.18 -13.91
CA GLU A 149 -2.48 11.19 -13.88
C GLU A 149 -1.71 11.23 -15.21
N GLY A 150 -1.47 12.43 -15.73
CA GLY A 150 -0.74 12.62 -16.99
C GLY A 150 0.67 12.03 -16.96
N SER A 151 1.34 12.10 -15.81
CA SER A 151 2.69 11.57 -15.60
C SER A 151 2.78 10.05 -15.78
N MET A 152 1.68 9.31 -15.53
CA MET A 152 1.63 7.87 -15.82
C MET A 152 1.79 7.63 -17.31
N TRP A 153 1.10 8.39 -18.15
CA TRP A 153 1.13 8.24 -19.60
C TRP A 153 2.47 8.64 -20.20
N GLU A 154 3.14 9.66 -19.64
CA GLU A 154 4.53 9.99 -19.99
C GLU A 154 5.49 8.83 -19.69
N ALA A 155 5.38 8.23 -18.50
CA ALA A 155 6.19 7.08 -18.09
C ALA A 155 5.91 5.82 -18.95
N ILE A 156 4.63 5.52 -19.20
CA ILE A 156 4.17 4.42 -20.06
C ILE A 156 4.75 4.57 -21.47
N MET A 157 4.63 5.76 -22.06
CA MET A 157 5.16 6.07 -23.39
C MET A 157 6.67 5.87 -23.46
N PHE A 158 7.40 6.38 -22.47
CA PHE A 158 8.85 6.24 -22.40
C PHE A 158 9.27 4.78 -22.28
N ALA A 159 8.67 4.02 -21.36
CA ALA A 159 9.02 2.63 -21.09
C ALA A 159 8.87 1.73 -22.33
N GLY A 160 7.76 1.89 -23.04
CA GLY A 160 7.48 1.12 -24.26
C GLY A 160 8.38 1.50 -25.43
N SER A 161 8.71 2.79 -25.58
CA SER A 161 9.63 3.28 -26.62
C SER A 161 11.07 2.80 -26.41
N HIS A 162 11.46 2.55 -25.16
CA HIS A 162 12.80 2.08 -24.80
C HIS A 162 12.89 0.57 -24.58
N GLY A 163 11.81 -0.18 -24.82
CA GLY A 163 11.78 -1.63 -24.66
C GLY A 163 12.25 -2.08 -23.26
N LEU A 164 11.75 -1.42 -22.20
CA LEU A 164 12.10 -1.70 -20.81
C LEU A 164 11.52 -3.06 -20.34
N ASP A 165 12.02 -4.16 -20.89
CA ASP A 165 11.54 -5.52 -20.66
C ASP A 165 11.85 -6.11 -19.28
N ASN A 166 12.58 -5.37 -18.45
CA ASN A 166 12.77 -5.64 -17.03
C ASN A 166 11.76 -4.92 -16.13
N LEU A 167 10.78 -4.22 -16.71
CA LEU A 167 9.68 -3.55 -16.01
C LEU A 167 8.38 -4.35 -16.16
N THR A 168 7.79 -4.73 -15.03
CA THR A 168 6.42 -5.22 -14.91
C THR A 168 5.56 -4.23 -14.13
N SER A 169 4.39 -3.88 -14.67
CA SER A 169 3.45 -2.96 -14.05
C SER A 169 2.11 -3.64 -13.80
N PHE A 170 1.73 -3.70 -12.53
CA PHE A 170 0.42 -4.15 -12.09
C PHE A 170 -0.52 -2.94 -11.96
N PHE A 171 -1.76 -3.12 -12.39
CA PHE A 171 -2.84 -2.14 -12.26
C PHE A 171 -3.97 -2.76 -11.44
N ASP A 172 -4.11 -2.33 -10.19
CA ASP A 172 -5.23 -2.67 -9.30
C ASP A 172 -6.49 -1.93 -9.81
N PHE A 173 -7.28 -2.63 -10.62
CA PHE A 173 -8.44 -2.10 -11.33
C PHE A 173 -9.72 -2.49 -10.60
N ASN A 174 -9.95 -1.86 -9.43
CA ASN A 174 -11.10 -2.12 -8.56
C ASN A 174 -12.31 -1.22 -8.83
N ARG A 175 -12.18 -0.24 -9.73
CA ARG A 175 -13.20 0.72 -10.17
C ARG A 175 -13.70 1.67 -9.09
N ILE A 176 -12.96 1.85 -7.99
CA ILE A 176 -13.32 2.71 -6.86
C ILE A 176 -12.21 3.73 -6.56
N GLN A 177 -12.63 5.00 -6.44
CA GLN A 177 -11.78 6.11 -6.04
C GLN A 177 -12.30 6.75 -4.76
N ASN A 178 -11.67 7.85 -4.36
CA ASN A 178 -12.23 8.75 -3.37
C ASN A 178 -13.65 9.16 -3.76
N TYR A 179 -14.61 8.84 -2.89
CA TYR A 179 -16.02 9.22 -2.93
C TYR A 179 -16.89 8.69 -4.08
N SER A 180 -16.31 8.13 -5.14
CA SER A 180 -17.05 7.69 -6.33
C SER A 180 -16.44 6.46 -7.01
N ARG A 181 -17.21 5.83 -7.90
CA ARG A 181 -16.68 4.85 -8.87
C ARG A 181 -16.05 5.55 -10.06
N ILE A 182 -15.13 4.88 -10.76
CA ILE A 182 -14.40 5.49 -11.89
C ILE A 182 -15.32 5.88 -13.06
N GLU A 183 -16.39 5.11 -13.30
CA GLU A 183 -17.38 5.42 -14.33
C GLU A 183 -18.14 6.73 -14.08
N ASP A 184 -18.21 7.17 -12.82
CA ASP A 184 -18.89 8.39 -12.40
C ASP A 184 -17.93 9.60 -12.32
N THR A 185 -16.62 9.38 -12.51
CA THR A 185 -15.59 10.42 -12.48
C THR A 185 -14.97 10.61 -13.86
N ASN A 186 -13.98 9.79 -14.19
CA ASN A 186 -13.25 9.84 -15.45
C ASN A 186 -12.96 8.41 -15.90
N GLU A 187 -13.78 7.88 -16.81
CA GLU A 187 -13.68 6.48 -17.23
C GLU A 187 -12.30 6.19 -17.89
N LEU A 188 -11.65 5.13 -17.44
CA LEU A 188 -10.31 4.74 -17.88
C LEU A 188 -10.35 3.76 -19.06
N GLU A 189 -11.46 3.07 -19.30
CA GLU A 189 -11.56 2.13 -20.40
C GLU A 189 -11.45 2.80 -21.80
N PRO A 190 -10.92 2.10 -22.83
CA PRO A 190 -10.26 0.79 -22.76
C PRO A 190 -8.80 0.89 -22.27
N LEU A 191 -8.48 0.46 -21.03
CA LEU A 191 -7.13 0.61 -20.46
C LEU A 191 -6.11 -0.27 -21.19
N ALA A 192 -6.47 -1.52 -21.49
CA ALA A 192 -5.59 -2.48 -22.14
C ALA A 192 -5.13 -1.98 -23.51
N ASP A 193 -6.04 -1.41 -24.30
CA ASP A 193 -5.73 -0.89 -25.63
C ASP A 193 -4.87 0.37 -25.58
N LYS A 194 -5.11 1.25 -24.59
CA LYS A 194 -4.24 2.41 -24.35
C LYS A 194 -2.80 1.97 -24.05
N LEU A 195 -2.61 0.97 -23.18
CA LEU A 195 -1.27 0.44 -22.87
C LEU A 195 -0.61 -0.24 -24.09
N ARG A 196 -1.36 -1.06 -24.84
CA ARG A 196 -0.85 -1.70 -26.08
C ARG A 196 -0.42 -0.66 -27.12
N ALA A 197 -1.16 0.45 -27.25
CA ALA A 197 -0.80 1.54 -28.15
C ALA A 197 0.57 2.16 -27.83
N PHE A 198 0.99 2.09 -26.56
CA PHE A 198 2.33 2.51 -26.10
C PHE A 198 3.37 1.39 -26.14
N ASN A 199 3.17 0.33 -26.93
CA ASN A 199 4.11 -0.77 -27.12
C ASN A 199 4.39 -1.62 -25.85
N TRP A 200 3.39 -1.75 -24.98
CA TRP A 200 3.41 -2.70 -23.88
C TRP A 200 2.81 -4.04 -24.30
N GLU A 201 3.31 -5.13 -23.72
CA GLU A 201 2.57 -6.39 -23.72
C GLU A 201 1.60 -6.39 -22.53
N VAL A 202 0.34 -6.77 -22.76
CA VAL A 202 -0.74 -6.57 -21.78
C VAL A 202 -1.59 -7.81 -21.64
N ILE A 203 -1.81 -8.25 -20.39
CA ILE A 203 -2.80 -9.28 -20.03
C ILE A 203 -3.79 -8.73 -19.00
N GLU A 204 -4.95 -9.38 -18.91
CA GLU A 204 -5.97 -9.10 -17.90
C GLU A 204 -6.24 -10.38 -17.13
N ILE A 205 -6.42 -10.26 -15.81
CA ILE A 205 -6.65 -11.40 -14.91
C ILE A 205 -7.68 -11.06 -13.83
N ASP A 206 -8.20 -12.08 -13.14
CA ASP A 206 -8.79 -11.88 -11.81
C ASP A 206 -7.65 -11.57 -10.83
N GLY A 207 -7.60 -10.32 -10.36
CA GLY A 207 -6.52 -9.84 -9.52
C GLY A 207 -6.59 -10.30 -8.07
N ASN A 208 -7.67 -10.96 -7.66
CA ASN A 208 -7.78 -11.59 -6.35
C ASN A 208 -7.68 -13.13 -6.45
N ASP A 209 -7.33 -13.68 -7.62
CA ASP A 209 -6.97 -15.08 -7.81
C ASP A 209 -5.45 -15.25 -7.72
N MET A 210 -4.98 -15.83 -6.62
CA MET A 210 -3.55 -16.06 -6.37
C MET A 210 -2.85 -16.86 -7.48
N SER A 211 -3.52 -17.85 -8.08
CA SER A 211 -2.90 -18.65 -9.15
C SER A 211 -2.68 -17.81 -10.40
N GLN A 212 -3.65 -16.99 -10.80
CA GLN A 212 -3.50 -16.09 -11.93
C GLN A 212 -2.44 -15.00 -11.67
N VAL A 213 -2.37 -14.48 -10.44
CA VAL A 213 -1.34 -13.52 -10.04
C VAL A 213 0.07 -14.14 -10.14
N LEU A 214 0.26 -15.37 -9.68
CA LEU A 214 1.54 -16.07 -9.79
C LEU A 214 1.95 -16.31 -11.26
N ASP A 215 1.00 -16.74 -12.10
CA ASP A 215 1.24 -16.90 -13.55
C ASP A 215 1.58 -15.57 -14.23
N ALA A 216 0.95 -14.47 -13.80
CA ALA A 216 1.21 -13.14 -14.30
C ALA A 216 2.61 -12.65 -13.90
N TYR A 217 3.05 -12.93 -12.67
CA TYR A 217 4.43 -12.70 -12.24
C TYR A 217 5.43 -13.53 -13.05
N ASP A 218 5.17 -14.82 -13.28
CA ASP A 218 6.08 -15.68 -14.05
C ASP A 218 6.25 -15.18 -15.48
N LYS A 219 5.14 -14.76 -16.12
CA LYS A 219 5.21 -14.09 -17.43
C LYS A 219 5.96 -12.78 -17.34
N GLY A 220 5.55 -11.88 -16.44
CA GLY A 220 6.09 -10.53 -16.25
C GLY A 220 7.59 -10.49 -16.04
N LEU A 221 8.08 -11.37 -15.18
CA LEU A 221 9.46 -11.42 -14.74
C LEU A 221 10.38 -12.26 -15.65
N THR A 222 9.84 -12.81 -16.75
CA THR A 222 10.62 -13.54 -17.76
C THR A 222 11.51 -12.55 -18.55
N PRO A 223 12.83 -12.76 -18.61
CA PRO A 223 13.75 -11.85 -19.29
C PRO A 223 13.63 -11.94 -20.82
N GLY A 224 14.06 -10.88 -21.52
CA GLY A 224 14.29 -10.91 -22.97
C GLY A 224 13.03 -10.71 -23.83
N ARG A 225 11.97 -10.12 -23.27
CA ARG A 225 10.70 -9.86 -23.99
C ARG A 225 10.78 -8.69 -24.95
N GLY A 226 11.77 -7.80 -24.79
CA GLY A 226 11.94 -6.59 -25.60
C GLY A 226 10.86 -5.53 -25.42
N LYS A 227 9.87 -5.73 -24.54
CA LYS A 227 8.80 -4.80 -24.20
C LYS A 227 8.51 -4.84 -22.70
N PRO A 228 8.13 -3.70 -22.08
CA PRO A 228 7.59 -3.72 -20.73
C PRO A 228 6.26 -4.51 -20.69
N PHE A 229 5.95 -5.07 -19.53
CA PHE A 229 4.76 -5.90 -19.34
C PHE A 229 3.75 -5.24 -18.39
N ALA A 230 2.50 -5.20 -18.80
CA ALA A 230 1.40 -4.72 -17.98
C ALA A 230 0.42 -5.85 -17.68
N VAL A 231 -0.08 -5.85 -16.45
CA VAL A 231 -1.13 -6.76 -16.00
C VAL A 231 -2.23 -5.92 -15.38
N ILE A 232 -3.41 -5.98 -15.98
CA ILE A 232 -4.61 -5.34 -15.45
C ILE A 232 -5.32 -6.37 -14.58
N GLY A 233 -5.40 -6.07 -13.29
CA GLY A 233 -6.02 -6.89 -12.29
C GLY A 233 -7.43 -6.43 -11.99
N HIS A 234 -8.43 -7.20 -12.38
CA HIS A 234 -9.81 -6.94 -11.96
C HIS A 234 -9.96 -7.39 -10.51
N THR A 235 -10.05 -6.44 -9.58
CA THR A 235 -10.02 -6.68 -8.12
C THR A 235 -11.27 -6.09 -7.45
N LYS A 236 -11.45 -6.38 -6.16
CA LYS A 236 -12.47 -5.73 -5.32
C LYS A 236 -11.85 -5.12 -4.08
N ILE A 237 -12.16 -3.85 -3.84
CA ILE A 237 -11.81 -3.19 -2.59
C ILE A 237 -12.42 -3.97 -1.41
N GLY A 238 -11.68 -4.17 -0.32
CA GLY A 238 -12.19 -4.86 0.87
C GLY A 238 -12.53 -6.35 0.67
N LYS A 239 -12.03 -6.99 -0.40
CA LYS A 239 -12.32 -8.40 -0.72
C LYS A 239 -12.04 -9.33 0.46
N GLY A 240 -13.07 -10.09 0.84
CA GLY A 240 -13.01 -11.07 1.93
C GLY A 240 -13.67 -10.61 3.23
N VAL A 241 -14.12 -9.34 3.31
CA VAL A 241 -14.85 -8.80 4.45
C VAL A 241 -16.14 -8.13 3.96
N SER A 242 -17.29 -8.66 4.38
CA SER A 242 -18.62 -8.40 3.84
C SER A 242 -18.99 -6.92 3.85
N PHE A 243 -18.73 -6.21 4.95
CA PHE A 243 -19.06 -4.80 5.10
C PHE A 243 -18.13 -3.85 4.33
N MET A 244 -16.96 -4.33 3.88
CA MET A 244 -15.99 -3.55 3.11
C MET A 244 -16.00 -3.86 1.61
N ASN A 245 -16.45 -5.07 1.25
CA ASN A 245 -16.31 -5.61 -0.09
C ASN A 245 -17.11 -4.79 -1.12
N ASP A 246 -16.38 -4.14 -2.04
CA ASP A 246 -16.95 -3.29 -3.11
C ASP A 246 -17.75 -2.08 -2.57
N VAL A 247 -17.30 -1.50 -1.46
CA VAL A 247 -17.92 -0.34 -0.81
C VAL A 247 -17.01 0.89 -0.89
N VAL A 248 -17.47 1.92 -1.61
CA VAL A 248 -16.72 3.18 -1.87
C VAL A 248 -16.17 3.82 -0.59
N ALA A 249 -16.95 3.85 0.48
CA ALA A 249 -16.54 4.46 1.75
C ALA A 249 -15.24 3.86 2.32
N TYR A 250 -14.98 2.57 2.08
CA TYR A 250 -13.78 1.89 2.56
C TYR A 250 -12.52 2.14 1.72
N HIS A 251 -12.60 3.06 0.75
CA HIS A 251 -11.41 3.68 0.17
C HIS A 251 -10.56 4.36 1.25
N SER A 252 -11.18 5.17 2.12
CA SER A 252 -10.49 5.95 3.16
C SER A 252 -11.02 5.75 4.58
N LYS A 253 -12.15 5.05 4.75
CA LYS A 253 -12.71 4.72 6.07
C LYS A 253 -11.99 3.55 6.72
N ALA A 254 -11.57 3.73 7.97
CA ALA A 254 -11.08 2.64 8.82
C ALA A 254 -12.25 1.81 9.40
N PRO A 255 -12.09 0.47 9.54
CA PRO A 255 -13.04 -0.34 10.28
C PRO A 255 -13.01 0.01 11.77
N GLY A 256 -14.17 -0.01 12.43
CA GLY A 256 -14.28 0.14 13.88
C GLY A 256 -13.58 -1.00 14.61
N ARG A 257 -13.08 -0.75 15.83
CA ARG A 257 -12.39 -1.78 16.64
C ARG A 257 -13.30 -2.97 16.94
N ASP A 258 -14.59 -2.71 17.14
CA ASP A 258 -15.66 -3.70 17.33
C ASP A 258 -15.94 -4.56 16.08
N GLN A 259 -15.54 -4.10 14.89
CA GLN A 259 -15.74 -4.83 13.63
C GLN A 259 -14.62 -5.84 13.33
N LEU A 260 -13.47 -5.75 14.01
CA LEU A 260 -12.27 -6.53 13.68
C LEU A 260 -12.47 -8.04 13.88
N ALA A 261 -13.03 -8.45 15.02
CA ALA A 261 -13.21 -9.86 15.33
C ALA A 261 -14.08 -10.57 14.27
N GLY A 262 -15.21 -9.95 13.87
CA GLY A 262 -16.06 -10.48 12.81
C GLY A 262 -15.37 -10.50 11.44
N ALA A 263 -14.60 -9.46 11.11
CA ALA A 263 -13.83 -9.41 9.86
C ALA A 263 -12.79 -10.54 9.77
N PHE A 264 -12.15 -10.90 10.90
CA PHE A 264 -11.15 -11.98 10.92
C PHE A 264 -11.79 -13.37 10.89
N GLU A 265 -12.97 -13.53 11.48
CA GLU A 265 -13.78 -14.74 11.33
C GLU A 265 -14.15 -14.96 9.85
N GLU A 266 -14.60 -13.92 9.14
CA GLU A 266 -14.90 -14.01 7.71
C GLU A 266 -13.67 -14.36 6.85
N LEU A 267 -12.50 -13.85 7.22
CA LEU A 267 -11.24 -14.20 6.56
C LEU A 267 -10.72 -15.60 6.94
N GLY A 268 -11.22 -16.19 8.02
CA GLY A 268 -10.72 -17.45 8.58
C GLY A 268 -9.29 -17.33 9.08
N VAL A 269 -8.98 -16.27 9.84
CA VAL A 269 -7.64 -16.01 10.40
C VAL A 269 -7.73 -15.61 11.87
N GLU A 270 -6.82 -16.14 12.68
CA GLU A 270 -6.61 -15.68 14.05
C GLU A 270 -5.51 -14.61 14.05
N PHE A 271 -5.78 -13.45 14.64
CA PHE A 271 -4.84 -12.34 14.67
C PHE A 271 -4.84 -11.63 16.04
N PRO A 272 -3.67 -11.33 16.65
CA PRO A 272 -3.54 -10.76 18.00
C PRO A 272 -3.82 -9.25 18.00
N HIS A 273 -4.99 -8.87 17.52
CA HIS A 273 -5.37 -7.47 17.33
C HIS A 273 -5.55 -6.70 18.64
N GLU A 274 -6.10 -7.31 19.69
CA GLU A 274 -6.29 -6.63 20.98
C GLU A 274 -4.97 -6.13 21.58
N GLU A 275 -3.92 -6.95 21.49
CA GLU A 275 -2.58 -6.56 21.94
C GLU A 275 -2.04 -5.39 21.12
N MET A 276 -2.18 -5.43 19.79
CA MET A 276 -1.74 -4.34 18.92
C MET A 276 -2.53 -3.05 19.13
N LEU A 277 -3.85 -3.13 19.38
CA LEU A 277 -4.68 -1.98 19.73
C LEU A 277 -4.19 -1.33 21.03
N LYS A 278 -3.87 -2.15 22.04
CA LYS A 278 -3.29 -1.67 23.30
C LYS A 278 -1.93 -1.01 23.08
N GLN A 279 -1.04 -1.63 22.30
CA GLN A 279 0.28 -1.08 21.97
C GLN A 279 0.18 0.28 21.27
N HIS A 280 -0.80 0.45 20.38
CA HIS A 280 -1.08 1.73 19.74
C HIS A 280 -1.49 2.81 20.75
N ASP A 281 -2.39 2.47 21.68
CA ASP A 281 -2.87 3.39 22.71
C ASP A 281 -1.75 3.77 23.69
N ASP A 282 -0.98 2.78 24.15
CA ASP A 282 0.19 2.97 25.02
C ASP A 282 1.24 3.87 24.36
N TYR A 283 1.54 3.64 23.07
CA TYR A 283 2.47 4.47 22.31
C TYR A 283 2.00 5.93 22.28
N THR A 284 0.72 6.13 21.98
CA THR A 284 0.12 7.46 21.90
C THR A 284 0.18 8.19 23.24
N ALA A 285 -0.20 7.51 24.32
CA ALA A 285 -0.16 8.06 25.68
C ALA A 285 1.28 8.45 26.08
N ARG A 286 2.26 7.56 25.83
CA ARG A 286 3.67 7.82 26.14
C ARG A 286 4.19 9.04 25.38
N VAL A 287 3.98 9.12 24.08
CA VAL A 287 4.45 10.23 23.25
C VAL A 287 3.78 11.55 23.63
N ALA A 288 2.47 11.52 23.93
CA ALA A 288 1.77 12.71 24.43
C ALA A 288 2.35 13.20 25.76
N GLN A 289 2.69 12.30 26.67
CA GLN A 289 3.33 12.65 27.93
C GLN A 289 4.73 13.23 27.72
N GLU A 290 5.56 12.61 26.88
CA GLU A 290 6.89 13.13 26.52
C GLU A 290 6.85 14.54 25.91
N LEU A 291 5.79 14.87 25.14
CA LEU A 291 5.57 16.20 24.58
C LEU A 291 5.15 17.20 25.66
N ASN A 292 4.23 16.81 26.55
CA ASN A 292 3.78 17.65 27.66
C ASN A 292 4.93 18.00 28.61
N ASP A 293 5.82 17.04 28.90
CA ASP A 293 7.00 17.25 29.74
C ASP A 293 8.03 18.22 29.11
N LYS A 294 8.03 18.33 27.77
CA LYS A 294 8.89 19.25 27.01
C LYS A 294 8.22 20.60 26.74
N GLN A 295 6.91 20.73 26.92
CA GLN A 295 6.24 22.01 26.75
C GLN A 295 6.71 23.00 27.81
N PRO A 296 7.14 24.21 27.42
CA PRO A 296 7.47 25.26 28.37
C PRO A 296 6.27 25.55 29.26
N GLN A 297 6.39 25.24 30.55
CA GLN A 297 5.37 25.59 31.54
C GLN A 297 5.63 27.02 32.02
N PHE A 298 4.55 27.81 32.15
CA PHE A 298 4.68 29.12 32.77
C PHE A 298 5.03 28.93 34.26
N SER A 299 6.03 29.67 34.74
CA SER A 299 6.46 29.61 36.15
C SER A 299 5.44 30.19 37.14
N LYS A 300 4.39 30.83 36.62
CA LYS A 300 3.26 31.37 37.36
C LYS A 300 2.04 31.50 36.45
N ASP A 301 0.89 31.45 37.08
CA ASP A 301 -0.38 31.81 36.49
C ASP A 301 -0.46 33.33 36.32
N TYR A 302 -0.65 33.77 35.08
CA TYR A 302 -0.99 35.12 34.68
C TYR A 302 -2.49 35.20 34.39
N SER A 303 -3.08 36.39 34.52
CA SER A 303 -4.52 36.60 34.30
C SER A 303 -5.05 36.18 32.92
N TRP A 304 -4.16 35.98 31.94
CA TRP A 304 -4.48 35.59 30.56
C TRP A 304 -4.15 34.12 30.24
N ASN A 305 -3.54 33.36 31.16
CA ASN A 305 -3.28 31.92 30.99
C ASN A 305 -3.90 31.07 32.11
N SER A 306 -4.46 31.69 33.15
CA SER A 306 -5.05 31.03 34.31
C SER A 306 -6.57 30.84 34.21
N GLY A 307 -7.22 31.48 33.23
CA GLY A 307 -8.62 31.27 32.91
C GLY A 307 -8.82 30.20 31.83
N ASP A 308 -10.07 29.77 31.66
CA ASP A 308 -10.47 28.86 30.58
C ASP A 308 -10.67 29.59 29.24
N ASP A 309 -10.50 30.91 29.21
CA ASP A 309 -10.71 31.82 28.09
C ASP A 309 -9.75 31.62 26.91
N MET A 310 -8.56 31.04 27.17
CA MET A 310 -7.56 30.71 26.15
C MET A 310 -7.37 29.20 25.93
N LYS A 311 -8.17 28.34 26.57
CA LYS A 311 -8.13 26.91 26.32
C LYS A 311 -8.90 26.61 25.03
N PRO A 312 -8.25 26.14 23.96
CA PRO A 312 -8.97 25.73 22.77
C PRO A 312 -9.87 24.54 23.12
N GLU A 313 -11.18 24.71 23.02
CA GLU A 313 -12.09 23.56 22.96
C GLU A 313 -11.86 22.85 21.63
N MET A 314 -11.27 21.66 21.69
CA MET A 314 -11.16 20.78 20.54
C MET A 314 -12.53 20.17 20.26
N VAL A 315 -13.38 20.91 19.55
CA VAL A 315 -14.68 20.41 19.08
C VAL A 315 -14.44 19.54 17.86
N TRP A 316 -14.53 18.22 18.02
CA TRP A 316 -14.43 17.28 16.91
C TRP A 316 -15.67 17.43 16.01
N SER A 317 -15.49 17.85 14.77
CA SER A 317 -16.58 18.17 13.83
C SER A 317 -17.23 16.94 13.18
N GLY A 318 -16.68 15.74 13.39
CA GLY A 318 -17.19 14.51 12.81
C GLY A 318 -17.03 14.37 11.29
N ILE A 319 -16.23 15.24 10.68
CA ILE A 319 -15.95 15.22 9.24
C ILE A 319 -14.48 14.82 9.05
N GLY A 320 -14.24 13.53 8.87
CA GLY A 320 -12.92 12.95 8.62
C GLY A 320 -13.07 11.59 7.96
#